data_AF-A0A6P5A0J3-F1
#
_entry.id   AF-A0A6P5A0J3-F1
#
_cell.length_a   1.000
_cell.length_b   1.000
_cell.length_c   1.000
_cell.angle_alpha   90.00
_cell.angle_beta   90.00
_cell.angle_gamma   90.00
#
_symmetry.space_group_name_H-M   'P 1'
#
loop_
_entity.id
_entity.type
_entity.pdbx_description
1 polymer ?
#
loop_
_entity_poly.entity_id
_entity_poly.type
_entity_poly.pdbx_seq_one_letter_code
_entity_poly.pdbx_strand_id
1 'polypeptide(L)'
;MASPKKYEDDHTISLEEFCARYNTNTEVGLTSAMAAEVLKRDGPNCITPPPKTKQWAKDSVKGMFPKQTLVIRGGEPLSVDTENVVEGDLVQLKGGDRIPADVRIIEADGFKIDMSQLTGESEPQTLSPEFTNPNPIEARNIALATTVGVEGSAKGIVFNTGDRMIMAGTAFLVSRLDFGEERPSYCCCS
;
A
#
# COMPACT_ATOMS: atom_id res chain seq x y z
N MET A 1 -7.73 -0.02 -23.67
CA MET A 1 -7.04 -1.02 -22.83
C MET A 1 -5.93 -0.26 -22.13
N ALA A 2 -6.05 -0.02 -20.82
CA ALA A 2 -4.94 0.57 -20.07
C ALA A 2 -3.78 -0.42 -20.15
N SER A 3 -2.66 0.00 -20.76
CA SER A 3 -1.42 -0.75 -20.73
C SER A 3 -1.10 -1.13 -19.28
N PRO A 4 -0.63 -2.36 -18.98
CA PRO A 4 -0.24 -2.69 -17.63
C PRO A 4 0.86 -1.71 -17.23
N LYS A 5 0.64 -0.89 -16.21
CA LYS A 5 1.71 -0.09 -15.62
C LYS A 5 2.76 -1.09 -15.17
N LYS A 6 3.84 -1.13 -15.92
CA LYS A 6 5.01 -1.94 -15.64
C LYS A 6 5.61 -1.33 -14.38
N TYR A 7 6.10 -2.15 -13.45
CA TYR A 7 6.76 -1.74 -12.20
C TYR A 7 8.11 -1.07 -12.50
N GLU A 8 8.01 0.00 -13.29
CA GLU A 8 9.04 0.80 -13.90
C GLU A 8 9.72 1.53 -12.77
N ASP A 9 10.87 0.98 -12.34
CA ASP A 9 12.04 1.71 -11.86
C ASP A 9 11.82 2.75 -10.74
N ASP A 10 10.63 2.76 -10.13
CA ASP A 10 10.12 3.75 -9.20
C ASP A 10 10.87 3.75 -7.88
N HIS A 11 11.62 2.70 -7.55
CA HIS A 11 12.56 2.66 -6.43
C HIS A 11 13.98 3.08 -6.82
N THR A 12 14.29 3.14 -8.11
CA THR A 12 15.65 3.37 -8.65
C THR A 12 15.88 4.80 -9.14
N ILE A 13 14.86 5.46 -9.69
CA ILE A 13 14.98 6.81 -10.24
C ILE A 13 15.15 7.86 -9.14
N SER A 14 15.59 9.06 -9.49
CA SER A 14 15.73 10.15 -8.52
C SER A 14 14.36 10.59 -7.96
N LEU A 15 14.35 11.21 -6.78
CA LEU A 15 13.12 11.71 -6.19
C LEU A 15 12.48 12.81 -7.05
N GLU A 16 13.29 13.63 -7.73
CA GLU A 16 12.83 14.67 -8.65
C GLU A 16 12.08 14.07 -9.85
N GLU A 17 12.65 13.05 -10.49
CA GLU A 17 12.03 12.35 -11.62
C GLU A 17 10.74 11.65 -11.18
N PHE A 18 10.77 11.03 -10.00
CA PHE A 18 9.62 10.36 -9.43
C PHE A 18 8.48 11.35 -9.13
N CYS A 19 8.77 12.50 -8.50
CA CYS A 19 7.77 13.53 -8.24
C CYS A 19 7.19 14.12 -9.54
N ALA A 20 8.02 14.31 -10.58
CA ALA A 20 7.55 14.76 -11.88
C ALA A 20 6.60 13.74 -12.53
N ARG A 21 6.92 12.44 -12.44
CA ARG A 21 6.09 11.33 -12.97
C ARG A 21 4.69 11.30 -12.35
N TYR A 22 4.60 11.49 -11.03
CA TYR A 22 3.33 11.47 -10.29
C TYR A 22 2.69 12.84 -10.10
N ASN A 23 3.27 13.90 -10.68
CA ASN A 23 2.82 15.28 -10.55
C ASN A 23 2.55 15.68 -9.09
N THR A 24 3.50 15.37 -8.21
CA THR A 24 3.37 15.54 -6.76
C THR A 24 4.55 16.31 -6.16
N ASN A 25 4.44 16.63 -4.87
CA ASN A 25 5.42 17.38 -4.12
C ASN A 25 5.73 16.68 -2.78
N THR A 26 7.00 16.67 -2.40
CA THR A 26 7.50 15.97 -1.20
C THR A 26 7.10 16.63 0.12
N GLU A 27 6.70 17.90 0.09
CA GLU A 27 6.33 18.68 1.28
C GLU A 27 4.82 18.88 1.38
N VAL A 28 4.19 19.31 0.28
CA VAL A 28 2.76 19.69 0.28
C VAL A 28 1.83 18.61 -0.29
N GLY A 29 2.37 17.57 -0.93
CA GLY A 29 1.58 16.53 -1.59
C GLY A 29 0.72 17.06 -2.74
N LEU A 30 -0.26 16.24 -3.16
CA LEU A 30 -1.26 16.63 -4.16
C LEU A 30 -2.26 17.63 -3.60
N THR A 31 -2.92 18.42 -4.44
CA THR A 31 -4.16 19.10 -3.99
C THR A 31 -5.34 18.11 -3.96
N SER A 32 -6.37 18.39 -3.15
CA SER A 32 -7.59 17.58 -3.15
C SER A 32 -8.28 17.52 -4.52
N ALA A 33 -8.17 18.58 -5.32
CA ALA A 33 -8.70 18.60 -6.69
C ALA A 33 -7.90 17.65 -7.60
N MET A 34 -6.56 17.69 -7.56
CA MET A 34 -5.71 16.77 -8.31
C MET A 34 -5.98 15.32 -7.92
N ALA A 35 -6.07 15.05 -6.61
CA ALA A 35 -6.37 13.71 -6.13
C ALA A 35 -7.73 13.20 -6.62
N ALA A 36 -8.76 14.06 -6.65
CA ALA A 36 -10.06 13.72 -7.20
C ALA A 36 -10.02 13.40 -8.71
N GLU A 37 -9.20 14.11 -9.49
CA GLU A 37 -9.02 13.81 -10.92
C GLU A 37 -8.29 12.48 -11.13
N VAL A 38 -7.27 12.16 -10.31
CA VAL A 38 -6.62 10.85 -10.35
C VAL A 38 -7.60 9.74 -9.95
N LEU A 39 -8.42 9.95 -8.93
CA LEU A 39 -9.44 8.99 -8.48
C LEU A 39 -10.47 8.70 -9.58
N LYS A 40 -10.92 9.73 -10.31
CA LYS A 40 -11.83 9.58 -11.47
C LYS A 40 -11.17 8.81 -12.62
N ARG A 41 -9.86 9.02 -12.84
CA ARG A 41 -9.09 8.39 -13.91
C ARG A 41 -8.81 6.91 -13.63
N ASP A 42 -8.31 6.60 -12.43
CA ASP A 42 -7.73 5.30 -12.09
C ASP A 42 -8.65 4.40 -11.27
N GLY A 43 -9.71 4.97 -10.71
CA GLY A 43 -10.61 4.30 -9.80
C GLY A 43 -10.09 4.25 -8.36
N PRO A 44 -10.87 3.67 -7.44
CA PRO A 44 -10.54 3.61 -6.04
C PRO A 44 -9.37 2.66 -5.76
N ASN A 45 -8.71 2.88 -4.63
CA ASN A 45 -7.72 1.97 -4.06
C ASN A 45 -8.40 0.73 -3.45
N CYS A 46 -8.93 -0.13 -4.32
CA CYS A 46 -9.63 -1.35 -3.98
C CYS A 46 -9.09 -2.50 -4.82
N ILE A 47 -8.95 -3.67 -4.19
CA ILE A 47 -8.61 -4.91 -4.89
C ILE A 47 -9.90 -5.51 -5.43
N THR A 48 -9.92 -5.83 -6.72
CA THR A 48 -11.06 -6.44 -7.41
C THR A 48 -10.99 -7.96 -7.27
N PRO A 49 -11.86 -8.58 -6.45
CA PRO A 49 -11.86 -10.03 -6.31
C PRO A 49 -12.34 -10.68 -7.62
N PRO A 50 -11.77 -11.83 -8.03
CA PRO A 50 -12.31 -12.61 -9.15
C PRO A 50 -13.82 -12.89 -8.98
N PRO A 51 -14.61 -12.98 -10.06
CA PRO A 51 -16.07 -13.10 -9.97
C PRO A 51 -16.59 -14.26 -9.12
N LYS A 52 -15.83 -15.37 -9.05
CA LYS A 52 -16.18 -16.58 -8.28
C LYS A 52 -15.65 -16.57 -6.83
N THR A 53 -15.09 -15.46 -6.36
CA THR A 53 -14.56 -15.34 -4.98
C THR A 53 -15.71 -15.37 -3.97
N LYS A 54 -15.57 -16.18 -2.92
CA LYS A 54 -16.55 -16.29 -1.82
C LYS A 54 -16.63 -14.99 -1.01
N GLN A 55 -17.79 -14.69 -0.43
CA GLN A 55 -18.01 -13.42 0.29
C GLN A 55 -17.03 -13.22 1.45
N TRP A 56 -16.83 -14.25 2.28
CA TRP A 56 -15.86 -14.17 3.40
C TRP A 56 -14.46 -13.78 2.93
N ALA A 57 -14.01 -14.27 1.77
CA ALA A 57 -12.70 -13.96 1.23
C ALA A 57 -12.61 -12.50 0.77
N LYS A 58 -13.70 -11.96 0.21
CA LYS A 58 -13.80 -10.54 -0.14
C LYS A 58 -13.73 -9.66 1.12
N ASP A 59 -14.47 -10.03 2.15
CA ASP A 59 -14.54 -9.27 3.41
C ASP A 59 -13.20 -9.31 4.15
N SER A 60 -12.53 -10.47 4.16
CA SER A 60 -11.20 -10.61 4.75
C SER A 60 -10.15 -9.77 4.03
N VAL A 61 -10.11 -9.79 2.68
CA VAL A 61 -9.19 -8.95 1.90
C VAL A 61 -9.44 -7.47 2.16
N LYS A 62 -10.71 -7.04 2.20
CA LYS A 62 -11.06 -5.66 2.56
C LYS A 62 -10.57 -5.31 3.97
N GLY A 63 -10.67 -6.24 4.91
CA GLY A 63 -10.17 -6.10 6.28
C GLY A 63 -8.64 -6.09 6.42
N MET A 64 -7.88 -6.37 5.36
CA MET A 64 -6.41 -6.26 5.38
C MET A 64 -5.94 -4.81 5.29
N PHE A 65 -6.72 -3.92 4.68
CA PHE A 65 -6.37 -2.51 4.52
C PHE A 65 -6.85 -1.67 5.72
N PRO A 66 -6.14 -0.60 6.09
CA PRO A 66 -6.65 0.35 7.07
C PRO A 66 -7.93 1.00 6.53
N LYS A 67 -8.87 1.38 7.41
CA LYS A 67 -10.09 2.09 6.98
C LYS A 67 -9.80 3.51 6.52
N GLN A 68 -8.92 4.20 7.25
CA GLN A 68 -8.50 5.56 6.98
C GLN A 68 -6.98 5.63 6.88
N THR A 69 -6.51 6.57 6.06
CA THR A 69 -5.11 6.86 5.82
C THR A 69 -4.87 8.35 6.03
N LEU A 70 -3.78 8.69 6.71
CA LEU A 70 -3.35 10.07 6.86
C LEU A 70 -2.53 10.51 5.64
N VAL A 71 -3.08 11.42 4.85
CA VAL A 71 -2.43 12.01 3.67
C VAL A 71 -2.15 13.49 3.90
N ILE A 72 -1.11 14.03 3.27
CA ILE A 72 -0.88 15.46 3.18
C ILE A 72 -1.37 15.90 1.80
N ARG A 73 -2.36 16.79 1.75
CA ARG A 73 -2.85 17.36 0.50
C ARG A 73 -2.92 18.88 0.57
N GLY A 74 -2.20 19.56 -0.31
CA GLY A 74 -2.09 21.02 -0.30
C GLY A 74 -1.40 21.56 0.96
N GLY A 75 -0.49 20.78 1.55
CA GLY A 75 0.24 21.12 2.78
C GLY A 75 -0.50 20.77 4.07
N GLU A 76 -1.76 20.34 3.99
CA GLU A 76 -2.60 20.05 5.15
C GLU A 76 -2.73 18.54 5.38
N PRO A 77 -2.56 18.03 6.61
CA PRO A 77 -2.81 16.65 6.94
C PRO A 77 -4.32 16.37 7.00
N LEU A 78 -4.76 15.35 6.25
CA LEU A 78 -6.16 14.93 6.12
C LEU A 78 -6.27 13.43 6.35
N SER A 79 -7.24 13.02 7.18
CA SER A 79 -7.66 11.62 7.25
C SER A 79 -8.65 11.34 6.13
N VAL A 80 -8.28 10.46 5.20
CA VAL A 80 -9.13 10.06 4.06
C VAL A 80 -9.42 8.57 4.12
N ASP A 81 -10.57 8.13 3.60
CA ASP A 81 -10.81 6.71 3.44
C ASP A 81 -9.75 6.11 2.52
N THR A 82 -9.23 4.94 2.87
CA THR A 82 -8.13 4.30 2.12
C THR A 82 -8.50 4.04 0.67
N GLU A 83 -9.79 3.82 0.36
CA GLU A 83 -10.32 3.67 -1.00
C GLU A 83 -10.14 4.94 -1.85
N ASN A 84 -10.00 6.12 -1.23
CA ASN A 84 -9.80 7.42 -1.87
C ASN A 84 -8.33 7.88 -1.92
N VAL A 85 -7.40 7.02 -1.47
CA VAL A 85 -5.96 7.22 -1.65
C VAL A 85 -5.61 6.95 -3.12
N VAL A 86 -4.80 7.82 -3.71
CA VAL A 86 -4.44 7.76 -5.13
C VAL A 86 -2.94 7.83 -5.33
N GLU A 87 -2.48 7.41 -6.51
CA GLU A 87 -1.09 7.57 -6.90
C GLU A 87 -0.70 9.06 -6.89
N GLY A 88 0.48 9.34 -6.33
CA GLY A 88 0.99 10.67 -6.07
C GLY A 88 0.64 11.23 -4.69
N ASP A 89 -0.30 10.65 -3.94
CA ASP A 89 -0.56 11.11 -2.57
C ASP A 89 0.67 10.99 -1.68
N LEU A 90 0.93 12.03 -0.89
CA LEU A 90 1.91 12.02 0.18
C LEU A 90 1.27 11.45 1.44
N VAL A 91 1.69 10.27 1.89
CA VAL A 91 1.17 9.60 3.08
C VAL A 91 2.11 9.78 4.27
N GLN A 92 1.52 9.83 5.47
CA GLN A 92 2.23 9.71 6.73
C GLN A 92 2.01 8.33 7.33
N LEU A 93 3.10 7.66 7.70
CA LEU A 93 3.12 6.31 8.25
C LEU A 93 3.74 6.35 9.64
N LYS A 94 3.23 5.52 10.55
CA LYS A 94 3.75 5.35 11.91
C LYS A 94 3.72 3.89 12.32
N GLY A 95 4.54 3.55 13.31
CA GLY A 95 4.47 2.25 13.98
C GLY A 95 3.05 1.95 14.49
N GLY A 96 2.61 0.71 14.27
CA GLY A 96 1.27 0.21 14.55
C GLY A 96 0.31 0.26 13.35
N ASP A 97 0.58 1.08 12.33
CA ASP A 97 -0.33 1.23 11.19
C ASP A 97 -0.04 0.21 10.08
N ARG A 98 -1.09 -0.18 9.37
CA ARG A 98 -0.96 -0.97 8.13
C ARG A 98 -0.69 -0.05 6.95
N ILE A 99 0.19 -0.50 6.05
CA ILE A 99 0.53 0.26 4.87
C ILE A 99 -0.65 0.21 3.87
N PRO A 100 -1.20 1.37 3.45
CA PRO A 100 -2.47 1.46 2.72
C PRO A 100 -2.38 1.15 1.22
N ALA A 101 -1.18 1.27 0.65
CA ALA A 101 -0.86 1.13 -0.76
C ALA A 101 0.64 0.87 -0.91
N ASP A 102 1.16 0.65 -2.11
CA ASP A 102 2.62 0.63 -2.26
C ASP A 102 3.15 2.07 -2.27
N VAL A 103 4.12 2.32 -1.41
CA VAL A 103 4.61 3.65 -1.08
C VAL A 103 6.11 3.72 -1.27
N ARG A 104 6.59 4.74 -1.99
CA ARG A 104 7.99 5.11 -2.04
C ARG A 104 8.33 5.98 -0.84
N ILE A 105 9.26 5.54 0.00
CA ILE A 105 9.73 6.29 1.17
C ILE A 105 10.58 7.48 0.72
N ILE A 106 10.30 8.64 1.29
CA ILE A 106 11.03 9.89 1.04
C ILE A 106 11.66 10.45 2.32
N GLU A 107 11.13 10.05 3.48
CA GLU A 107 11.62 10.41 4.80
C GLU A 107 11.31 9.24 5.74
N ALA A 108 12.26 8.84 6.58
CA ALA A 108 12.05 7.81 7.60
C ALA A 108 12.84 8.14 8.86
N ASP A 109 12.18 8.03 10.00
CA ASP A 109 12.77 8.13 11.34
C ASP A 109 12.55 6.81 12.07
N GLY A 110 13.58 5.95 12.03
CA GLY A 110 13.56 4.63 12.64
C GLY A 110 12.43 3.71 12.14
N PHE A 111 11.83 4.00 10.98
CA PHE A 111 10.64 3.28 10.52
C PHE A 111 10.99 1.87 10.07
N LYS A 112 10.26 0.89 10.60
CA LYS A 112 10.43 -0.52 10.27
C LYS A 112 9.12 -1.16 9.88
N ILE A 113 9.14 -2.07 8.93
CA ILE A 113 7.96 -2.83 8.51
C ILE A 113 8.16 -4.33 8.78
N ASP A 114 7.07 -4.99 9.16
CA ASP A 114 7.02 -6.43 9.30
C ASP A 114 6.84 -7.09 7.92
N MET A 115 7.87 -7.84 7.52
CA MET A 115 7.92 -8.59 6.27
C MET A 115 7.71 -10.09 6.49
N SER A 116 7.49 -10.56 7.73
CA SER A 116 7.36 -11.99 8.07
C SER A 116 6.28 -12.68 7.25
N GLN A 117 5.16 -11.99 7.04
CA GLN A 117 4.08 -12.49 6.22
C GLN A 117 4.47 -12.58 4.73
N LEU A 118 5.38 -11.72 4.24
CA LEU A 118 5.69 -11.55 2.81
C LEU A 118 6.86 -12.43 2.38
N THR A 119 7.95 -12.39 3.13
CA THR A 119 9.23 -13.04 2.82
C THR A 119 9.53 -14.19 3.77
N GLY A 120 8.82 -14.29 4.90
CA GLY A 120 9.14 -15.24 5.97
C GLY A 120 10.22 -14.74 6.92
N GLU A 121 10.75 -13.53 6.72
CA GLU A 121 11.77 -12.95 7.59
C GLU A 121 11.18 -12.46 8.91
N SER A 122 11.69 -12.98 10.03
CA SER A 122 11.17 -12.66 11.36
C SER A 122 11.64 -11.30 11.89
N GLU A 123 12.73 -10.76 11.35
CA GLU A 123 13.25 -9.46 11.77
C GLU A 123 12.61 -8.34 10.94
N PRO A 124 12.08 -7.27 11.58
CA PRO A 124 11.51 -6.14 10.85
C PRO A 124 12.54 -5.47 9.93
N GLN A 125 12.13 -5.19 8.70
CA GLN A 125 12.96 -4.50 7.74
C GLN A 125 12.97 -3.00 8.03
N THR A 126 14.15 -2.41 8.17
CA THR A 126 14.30 -0.95 8.31
C THR A 126 14.18 -0.28 6.94
N LEU A 127 13.33 0.74 6.86
CA LEU A 127 13.13 1.51 5.63
C LEU A 127 13.93 2.82 5.66
N SER A 128 14.31 3.29 4.47
CA SER A 128 15.05 4.53 4.26
C SER A 128 14.78 5.08 2.86
N PRO A 129 14.97 6.38 2.58
CA PRO A 129 14.64 6.95 1.27
C PRO A 129 15.61 6.55 0.15
N GLU A 130 16.80 6.04 0.50
CA GLU A 130 17.83 5.66 -0.46
C GLU A 130 17.49 4.35 -1.20
N PHE A 131 17.85 4.30 -2.48
CA PHE A 131 17.81 3.06 -3.24
C PHE A 131 18.83 2.07 -2.69
N THR A 132 18.38 0.83 -2.42
CA THR A 132 19.26 -0.22 -1.86
C THR A 132 19.31 -1.52 -2.66
N ASN A 133 18.28 -1.84 -3.45
CA ASN A 133 18.18 -3.13 -4.11
C ASN A 133 17.38 -3.04 -5.42
N PRO A 134 17.83 -3.64 -6.54
CA PRO A 134 17.08 -3.66 -7.80
C PRO A 134 15.73 -4.39 -7.71
N ASN A 135 15.55 -5.32 -6.77
CA ASN A 135 14.26 -5.94 -6.49
C ASN A 135 13.42 -4.99 -5.60
N PRO A 136 12.27 -4.46 -6.06
CA PRO A 136 11.45 -3.54 -5.28
C PRO A 136 10.91 -4.15 -3.98
N ILE A 137 10.78 -5.48 -3.89
CA ILE A 137 10.33 -6.16 -2.67
C ILE A 137 11.40 -6.11 -1.57
N GLU A 138 12.68 -6.10 -1.95
CA GLU A 138 13.82 -6.06 -1.03
C GLU A 138 14.37 -4.63 -0.84
N ALA A 139 13.88 -3.67 -1.63
CA ALA A 139 14.33 -2.28 -1.60
C ALA A 139 13.82 -1.60 -0.31
N ARG A 140 14.71 -0.93 0.43
CA ARG A 140 14.38 -0.27 1.69
C ARG A 140 13.62 1.04 1.52
N ASN A 141 13.55 1.55 0.29
CA ASN A 141 12.77 2.75 -0.04
C ASN A 141 11.36 2.44 -0.55
N ILE A 142 10.89 1.21 -0.37
CA ILE A 142 9.53 0.80 -0.71
C ILE A 142 8.86 0.19 0.52
N ALA A 143 7.69 0.72 0.88
CA ALA A 143 6.76 0.07 1.80
C ALA A 143 5.64 -0.57 0.99
N LEU A 144 5.46 -1.88 1.17
CA LEU A 144 4.46 -2.65 0.43
C LEU A 144 3.12 -2.65 1.15
N ALA A 145 2.03 -2.56 0.39
CA ALA A 145 0.69 -2.61 0.94
C ALA A 145 0.46 -3.88 1.78
N THR A 146 -0.44 -3.78 2.77
CA THR A 146 -0.81 -4.86 3.72
C THR A 146 0.26 -5.27 4.73
N THR A 147 1.50 -4.77 4.60
CA THR A 147 2.50 -4.89 5.67
C THR A 147 2.14 -3.98 6.85
N VAL A 148 2.79 -4.21 7.99
CA VAL A 148 2.55 -3.48 9.24
C VAL A 148 3.80 -2.69 9.59
N GLY A 149 3.68 -1.39 9.85
CA GLY A 149 4.74 -0.61 10.48
C GLY A 149 4.92 -1.08 11.93
N VAL A 150 6.11 -1.52 12.31
CA VAL A 150 6.41 -2.02 13.66
C VAL A 150 6.69 -0.85 14.61
N GLU A 151 7.53 0.08 14.17
CA GLU A 151 7.96 1.24 14.96
C GLU A 151 8.39 2.40 14.05
N GLY A 152 8.68 3.55 14.65
CA GLY A 152 9.15 4.75 13.96
C GLY A 152 8.06 5.49 13.20
N SER A 153 8.47 6.41 12.34
CA SER A 153 7.57 7.14 11.44
C SER A 153 8.21 7.40 10.09
N ALA A 154 7.40 7.48 9.04
CA ALA A 154 7.88 7.75 7.70
C ALA A 154 6.89 8.62 6.92
N LYS A 155 7.42 9.32 5.92
CA LYS A 155 6.62 9.90 4.83
C LYS A 155 6.98 9.21 3.54
N GLY A 156 5.99 9.07 2.68
CA GLY A 156 6.21 8.49 1.38
C GLY A 156 5.12 8.85 0.40
N ILE A 157 5.40 8.61 -0.87
CA ILE A 157 4.48 8.89 -1.96
C ILE A 157 3.92 7.58 -2.50
N VAL A 158 2.62 7.51 -2.64
CA VAL A 158 1.93 6.35 -3.20
C VAL A 158 2.22 6.24 -4.69
N PHE A 159 2.63 5.07 -5.17
CA PHE A 159 2.90 4.85 -6.61
C PHE A 159 2.04 3.75 -7.24
N ASN A 160 1.55 2.79 -6.44
CA ASN A 160 0.56 1.81 -6.91
C ASN A 160 -0.61 1.68 -5.94
N THR A 161 -1.83 1.62 -6.50
CA THR A 161 -3.08 1.42 -5.77
C THR A 161 -3.92 0.28 -6.34
N GLY A 162 -4.82 -0.27 -5.52
CA GLY A 162 -5.74 -1.35 -5.87
C GLY A 162 -5.04 -2.56 -6.49
N ASP A 163 -5.57 -3.05 -7.62
CA ASP A 163 -5.05 -4.21 -8.36
C ASP A 163 -3.63 -4.01 -8.95
N ARG A 164 -3.07 -2.79 -8.89
CA ARG A 164 -1.72 -2.49 -9.42
C ARG A 164 -0.62 -2.63 -8.38
N MET A 165 -0.93 -2.82 -7.10
CA MET A 165 0.11 -3.06 -6.10
C MET A 165 0.87 -4.35 -6.42
N ILE A 166 2.17 -4.38 -6.11
CA ILE A 166 3.10 -5.49 -6.39
C ILE A 166 2.53 -6.82 -5.90
N MET A 167 1.82 -6.77 -4.76
CA MET A 167 1.22 -7.91 -4.09
C MET A 167 -0.31 -7.83 -3.96
N ALA A 168 -1.00 -7.18 -4.92
CA ALA A 168 -2.45 -6.94 -4.91
C ALA A 168 -3.34 -8.17 -5.21
N GLY A 169 -2.78 -9.35 -5.49
CA GLY A 169 -3.57 -10.48 -5.93
C GLY A 169 -4.53 -10.97 -4.84
N THR A 170 -5.84 -11.01 -5.08
CA THR A 170 -6.81 -11.57 -4.11
C THR A 170 -6.41 -12.98 -3.68
N ALA A 171 -5.93 -13.82 -4.61
CA ALA A 171 -5.42 -15.16 -4.29
C ALA A 171 -4.21 -15.11 -3.35
N PHE A 172 -3.28 -14.18 -3.60
CA PHE A 172 -2.11 -13.96 -2.76
C PHE A 172 -2.52 -13.49 -1.36
N LEU A 173 -3.37 -12.47 -1.27
CA LEU A 173 -3.86 -11.94 0.01
C LEU A 173 -4.67 -12.96 0.80
N VAL A 174 -5.56 -13.72 0.15
CA VAL A 174 -6.33 -14.78 0.80
C VAL A 174 -5.43 -15.90 1.32
N SER A 175 -4.33 -16.22 0.61
CA SER A 175 -3.38 -17.24 1.08
C SER A 175 -2.63 -16.83 2.35
N ARG A 176 -2.65 -15.54 2.70
CA ARG A 176 -1.95 -14.94 3.84
C ARG A 176 -2.88 -14.59 4.99
N LEU A 177 -4.15 -14.92 4.85
CA LEU A 177 -5.04 -14.97 5.99
C LEU A 177 -4.67 -16.22 6.78
N ASP A 178 -4.22 -16.02 8.01
CA ASP A 178 -4.19 -17.09 8.99
C ASP A 178 -5.64 -17.54 9.19
N PHE A 179 -6.02 -18.65 8.56
CA PHE A 179 -7.21 -19.38 8.95
C PHE A 179 -6.90 -20.03 10.30
N GLY A 180 -6.98 -19.23 11.36
CA GLY A 180 -7.35 -19.76 12.67
C GLY A 180 -8.53 -20.70 12.43
N GLU A 181 -8.37 -21.92 12.90
CA GLU A 181 -9.17 -23.09 12.58
C GLU A 181 -10.63 -22.94 13.02
N GLU A 182 -11.41 -22.12 12.33
CA GLU A 182 -12.86 -22.12 12.40
C GLU A 182 -13.39 -22.35 11.00
N ARG A 183 -13.24 -23.61 10.55
CA ARG A 183 -14.20 -24.14 9.58
C ARG A 183 -15.56 -24.01 10.26
N PRO A 184 -16.57 -23.36 9.65
CA PRO A 184 -17.92 -23.45 10.16
C PRO A 184 -18.26 -24.94 10.21
N SER A 185 -18.47 -25.44 11.43
CA SER A 185 -19.02 -26.75 11.64
C SER A 185 -20.38 -26.75 10.97
N TYR A 186 -20.44 -27.29 9.75
CA TYR A 186 -21.70 -27.83 9.26
C TYR A 186 -22.05 -28.95 10.23
N CYS A 187 -22.81 -28.58 11.25
CA CYS A 187 -23.52 -29.49 12.13
C CYS A 187 -24.40 -30.32 11.21
N CYS A 188 -23.90 -31.48 10.82
CA CYS A 188 -24.68 -32.49 10.14
C CYS A 188 -25.58 -33.09 11.22
N CYS A 189 -26.74 -32.44 11.46
CA CYS A 189 -27.82 -33.05 12.22
C CYS A 189 -28.15 -34.38 11.56
N SER A 190 -27.80 -35.47 12.25
CA SER A 190 -28.30 -36.82 12.04
C SER A 190 -29.45 -37.07 13.01
#